data_AF-A0A1B9AKN8-F1
#
_entry.id   AF-A0A1B9AKN8-F1
#
_cell.length_a   1.000
_cell.length_b   1.000
_cell.length_c   1.000
_cell.angle_alpha   90.00
_cell.angle_beta   90.00
_cell.angle_gamma   90.00
#
_symmetry.space_group_name_H-M   'P 1'
#
loop_
_entity.id
_entity.type
_entity.pdbx_description
1 polymer ?
#
loop_
_entity_poly.entity_id
_entity_poly.type
_entity_poly.pdbx_seq_one_letter_code
_entity_poly.pdbx_strand_id
1 'polypeptide(L)'
;MHFPLEEIKRKLEIKKAGEIRVSELEDQAHSVALQMKQLQDDLSALMPLIQKLDTKKRDIVSRNLNEEGNALLKSLKELTS
;
A
#
# COMPACT_ATOMS: atom_id res chain seq x y z
N MET A 1 -0.56 -9.40 -14.43
CA MET A 1 -1.33 -10.36 -13.60
C MET A 1 -2.64 -9.70 -13.18
N HIS A 2 -3.76 -10.41 -13.27
CA HIS A 2 -5.12 -9.90 -13.04
C HIS A 2 -5.45 -9.98 -11.53
N PHE A 3 -5.26 -8.89 -10.81
CA PHE A 3 -5.55 -8.73 -9.36
C PHE A 3 -7.04 -8.59 -8.90
N PRO A 4 -8.07 -8.45 -9.76
CA PRO A 4 -9.42 -8.14 -9.27
C PRO A 4 -10.09 -9.24 -8.43
N LEU A 5 -9.86 -10.52 -8.75
CA LEU A 5 -10.62 -11.62 -8.15
C LEU A 5 -10.15 -11.94 -6.72
N GLU A 6 -8.84 -11.89 -6.48
CA GLU A 6 -8.26 -12.06 -5.14
C GLU A 6 -8.69 -10.94 -4.20
N GLU A 7 -8.75 -9.69 -4.69
CA GLU A 7 -9.17 -8.55 -3.89
C GLU A 7 -10.66 -8.61 -3.52
N ILE A 8 -11.50 -9.10 -4.45
CA ILE A 8 -12.93 -9.35 -4.20
C ILE A 8 -13.10 -10.49 -3.18
N LYS A 9 -12.36 -11.58 -3.32
CA LYS A 9 -12.40 -12.71 -2.39
C LYS A 9 -11.98 -12.30 -0.98
N ARG A 10 -10.89 -11.53 -0.85
CA ARG A 10 -10.41 -10.96 0.42
C ARG A 10 -11.46 -10.07 1.10
N LYS A 11 -12.12 -9.19 0.34
CA LYS A 11 -13.20 -8.32 0.85
C LYS A 11 -14.42 -9.11 1.31
N LEU A 12 -14.72 -10.26 0.67
CA LEU A 12 -15.82 -11.14 1.05
C LEU A 12 -15.48 -11.96 2.31
N GLU A 13 -14.24 -12.41 2.47
CA GLU A 13 -13.78 -13.15 3.66
C GLU A 13 -13.77 -12.27 4.92
N ILE A 14 -13.31 -11.01 4.80
CA ILE A 14 -13.38 -10.02 5.89
C ILE A 14 -14.83 -9.77 6.35
N LYS A 15 -15.79 -9.77 5.42
CA LYS A 15 -17.21 -9.59 5.74
C LYS A 15 -17.86 -10.82 6.37
N LYS A 16 -17.26 -12.01 6.25
CA LYS A 16 -17.86 -13.30 6.65
C LYS A 16 -17.41 -13.78 8.03
N ALA A 17 -16.22 -13.37 8.48
CA ALA A 17 -15.63 -13.85 9.72
C ALA A 17 -16.01 -12.96 10.91
N GLY A 18 -17.03 -13.37 11.66
CA GLY A 18 -17.36 -12.79 12.97
C GLY A 18 -16.29 -13.03 14.05
N GLU A 19 -15.33 -13.92 13.79
CA GLU A 19 -14.13 -14.16 14.59
C GLU A 19 -12.98 -14.51 13.63
N ILE A 20 -12.12 -13.52 13.31
CA ILE A 20 -10.87 -13.78 12.58
C ILE A 20 -9.91 -14.47 13.56
N ARG A 21 -9.31 -15.60 13.14
CA ARG A 21 -8.29 -16.26 13.96
C ARG A 21 -7.06 -15.37 14.03
N VAL A 22 -6.46 -15.20 15.22
CA VAL A 22 -5.27 -14.34 15.41
C VAL A 22 -4.16 -14.67 14.42
N SER A 23 -3.91 -15.95 14.14
CA SER A 23 -2.91 -16.38 13.14
C SER A 23 -3.23 -15.91 11.72
N GLU A 24 -4.50 -15.86 11.32
CA GLU A 24 -4.91 -15.32 10.01
C GLU A 24 -4.69 -13.81 9.92
N LEU A 25 -4.86 -13.10 11.05
CA LEU A 25 -4.56 -11.67 11.13
C LEU A 25 -3.05 -11.41 11.09
N GLU A 26 -2.24 -12.23 11.75
CA GLU A 26 -0.77 -12.17 11.72
C GLU A 26 -0.22 -12.40 10.30
N ASP A 27 -0.73 -13.43 9.59
CA ASP A 27 -0.36 -13.69 8.19
C ASP A 27 -0.75 -12.53 7.27
N GLN A 28 -1.94 -11.94 7.49
CA GLN A 28 -2.38 -10.76 6.73
C GLN A 28 -1.51 -9.54 7.01
N ALA A 29 -1.15 -9.29 8.28
CA ALA A 29 -0.26 -8.20 8.65
C ALA A 29 1.14 -8.39 8.04
N HIS A 30 1.66 -9.63 8.06
CA HIS A 30 2.94 -9.96 7.41
C HIS A 30 2.90 -9.70 5.90
N SER A 31 1.83 -10.11 5.22
CA SER A 31 1.66 -9.85 3.79
C SER A 31 1.61 -8.35 3.48
N VAL A 32 0.94 -7.54 4.32
CA VAL A 32 0.90 -6.08 4.15
C VAL A 32 2.30 -5.48 4.37
N ALA A 33 3.07 -5.95 5.36
CA ALA A 33 4.44 -5.50 5.58
C ALA A 33 5.36 -5.79 4.38
N LEU A 34 5.22 -6.96 3.74
CA LEU A 34 5.95 -7.29 2.51
C LEU A 34 5.58 -6.35 1.35
N GLN A 35 4.29 -6.03 1.20
CA GLN A 35 3.83 -5.08 0.17
C GLN A 35 4.38 -3.66 0.41
N MET A 36 4.44 -3.21 1.66
CA MET A 36 5.04 -1.92 2.02
C MET A 36 6.54 -1.88 1.71
N LYS A 37 7.26 -2.98 1.95
CA LYS A 37 8.68 -3.09 1.59
C LYS A 37 8.87 -3.00 0.07
N GLN A 38 8.06 -3.74 -0.70
CA GLN A 38 8.11 -3.67 -2.16
C GLN A 38 7.81 -2.25 -2.67
N LEU A 39 6.81 -1.58 -2.10
CA LEU A 39 6.50 -0.19 -2.43
C LEU A 39 7.69 0.74 -2.14
N GLN A 40 8.38 0.56 -1.02
CA GLN A 40 9.59 1.34 -0.69
C GLN A 40 10.69 1.14 -1.74
N ASP A 41 10.92 -0.10 -2.17
CA ASP A 41 11.91 -0.44 -3.19
C ASP A 41 11.53 0.20 -4.55
N ASP A 42 10.25 0.11 -4.92
CA ASP A 42 9.71 0.71 -6.15
C ASP A 42 9.87 2.24 -6.16
N LEU A 43 9.54 2.91 -5.05
CA LEU A 43 9.72 4.37 -4.89
C LEU A 43 11.21 4.77 -5.00
N SER A 44 12.10 3.96 -4.43
CA SER A 44 13.54 4.18 -4.50
C SER A 44 14.06 4.06 -5.93
N ALA A 45 13.55 3.10 -6.71
CA ALA A 45 13.87 2.95 -8.12
C ALA A 45 13.33 4.10 -9.00
N LEU A 46 12.17 4.67 -8.63
CA LEU A 46 11.58 5.81 -9.33
C LEU A 46 12.31 7.13 -9.06
N MET A 47 12.92 7.29 -7.89
CA MET A 47 13.60 8.52 -7.46
C MET A 47 14.58 9.11 -8.51
N PRO A 48 15.54 8.36 -9.07
CA PRO A 48 16.46 8.90 -10.09
C PRO A 48 15.76 9.28 -11.40
N LEU A 49 14.59 8.69 -11.70
CA LEU A 49 13.80 9.06 -12.88
C LEU A 49 13.04 10.37 -12.63
N ILE A 50 12.45 10.52 -11.44
CA ILE A 50 11.75 11.74 -11.01
C ILE A 50 12.71 12.94 -11.01
N GLN A 51 13.96 12.75 -10.58
CA GLN A 51 14.99 13.80 -10.56
C GLN A 51 15.36 14.31 -11.96
N LYS A 52 15.14 13.52 -13.02
CA LYS A 52 15.40 13.91 -14.42
C LYS A 52 14.22 14.65 -15.07
N LEU A 53 13.08 14.74 -14.41
CA LEU A 53 11.90 15.42 -14.95
C LEU A 53 12.04 16.94 -14.86
N ASP A 54 11.39 17.63 -15.78
CA ASP A 54 11.16 19.07 -15.66
C ASP A 54 10.33 19.38 -14.40
N THR A 55 10.52 20.58 -13.84
CA THR A 55 9.92 20.98 -12.56
C THR A 55 8.41 20.74 -12.52
N LYS A 56 7.68 21.07 -13.59
CA LYS A 56 6.22 20.93 -13.63
C LYS A 56 5.79 19.46 -13.56
N LYS A 57 6.44 18.57 -14.31
CA LYS A 57 6.13 17.12 -14.24
C LYS A 57 6.56 16.51 -12.92
N ARG A 58 7.71 16.92 -12.38
CA ARG A 58 8.17 16.48 -11.05
C ARG A 58 7.15 16.85 -9.97
N ASP A 59 6.63 18.07 -9.99
CA ASP A 59 5.66 18.53 -9.00
C ASP A 59 4.36 17.72 -9.05
N ILE A 60 3.88 17.38 -10.26
CA ILE A 60 2.70 16.52 -10.44
C ILE A 60 2.94 15.13 -9.86
N VAL A 61 4.07 14.50 -10.19
CA VAL A 61 4.40 13.15 -9.71
C VAL A 61 4.57 13.16 -8.18
N SER A 62 5.31 14.12 -7.64
CA SER A 62 5.53 14.27 -6.20
C SER A 62 4.22 14.48 -5.44
N ARG A 63 3.30 15.29 -5.99
CA ARG A 63 1.99 15.52 -5.38
C ARG A 63 1.18 14.23 -5.28
N ASN A 64 1.08 13.48 -6.37
CA ASN A 64 0.32 12.22 -6.39
C ASN A 64 0.89 11.20 -5.40
N LEU A 65 2.21 11.03 -5.38
CA LEU A 65 2.87 10.11 -4.44
C LEU A 65 2.71 10.54 -2.98
N ASN A 66 2.74 11.85 -2.69
CA ASN A 66 2.51 12.36 -1.35
C ASN A 66 1.07 12.20 -0.88
N GLU A 67 0.08 12.44 -1.75
CA GLU A 67 -1.34 12.27 -1.41
C GLU A 67 -1.63 10.82 -0.99
N GLU A 68 -1.18 9.85 -1.80
CA GLU A 68 -1.33 8.42 -1.49
C GLU A 68 -0.48 7.98 -0.28
N GLY A 69 0.75 8.49 -0.17
CA GLY A 69 1.62 8.20 0.98
C GLY A 69 1.03 8.68 2.31
N ASN A 70 0.41 9.86 2.31
CA ASN A 70 -0.28 10.39 3.49
C ASN A 70 -1.52 9.55 3.85
N ALA A 71 -2.29 9.10 2.86
CA ALA A 71 -3.43 8.21 3.08
C ALA A 71 -2.97 6.89 3.72
N LEU A 72 -1.89 6.29 3.21
CA LEU A 72 -1.30 5.07 3.76
C LEU A 72 -0.81 5.27 5.21
N LEU A 73 -0.05 6.34 5.47
CA LEU A 73 0.43 6.67 6.82
C LEU A 73 -0.72 6.86 7.81
N LYS A 74 -1.82 7.48 7.38
CA LYS A 74 -3.01 7.66 8.21
C LYS A 74 -3.65 6.30 8.55
N SER A 75 -3.88 5.44 7.55
CA SER A 75 -4.43 4.11 7.77
C SER A 75 -3.56 3.26 8.68
N LEU A 76 -2.23 3.33 8.53
CA LEU A 76 -1.30 2.62 9.40
C LEU A 76 -1.36 3.11 10.85
N LYS A 77 -1.42 4.43 11.06
CA LYS A 77 -1.60 5.00 12.40
C LYS A 77 -2.89 4.52 13.07
N GLU A 78 -4.00 4.46 12.33
CA GLU A 78 -5.27 3.95 12.84
C GLU A 78 -5.21 2.45 13.19
N LEU A 79 -4.37 1.67 12.51
CA LEU A 79 -4.17 0.24 12.75
C LEU A 79 -3.23 -0.08 13.92
N THR A 80 -2.26 0.78 14.21
CA THR A 80 -1.21 0.54 15.22
C THR A 80 -1.34 1.38 16.49
N SER A 81 -2.36 2.25 16.59
CA SER A 81 -2.66 3.04 17.80
C SER A 81 -3.61 2.30 18.72
#